data_AF-A0A829RAT9-F1
#
_entry.id   AF-A0A829RAT9-F1
#
_cell.length_a   1.000
_cell.length_b   1.000
_cell.length_c   1.000
_cell.angle_alpha   90.00
_cell.angle_beta   90.00
_cell.angle_gamma   90.00
#
_symmetry.space_group_name_H-M   'P 1'
#
loop_
_entity.id
_entity.type
_entity.pdbx_description
1 polymer ?
#
loop_
_entity_poly.entity_id
_entity_poly.type
_entity_poly.pdbx_seq_one_letter_code
_entity_poly.pdbx_strand_id
1 'polypeptide(L)'
;TGDIQGGNLEVVLAEVSAGNPVEVRFEATINQEASGDLTNIAVGKTDGGDDKETDGENGMKVSPKPSITKTASVAKAKLGETYRYTIEVSNGKGGGKWQAIAVQDSLPAGVRYVSDSTKVNGEAVSDEDWKAGTYATTLGSLTETEKNDDQL
;
A
#
# COMPACT_ATOMS: atom_id res chain seq x y z
N THR A 1 -7.22 30.93 17.66
CA THR A 1 -7.41 30.33 16.32
C THR A 1 -6.31 29.32 16.14
N GLY A 2 -6.63 28.08 15.77
CA GLY A 2 -5.61 27.08 15.48
C GLY A 2 -5.45 26.97 13.98
N ASP A 3 -4.21 26.96 13.51
CA ASP A 3 -3.87 26.70 12.11
C ASP A 3 -3.17 25.34 12.03
N ILE A 4 -3.40 24.61 10.93
CA ILE A 4 -2.63 23.40 10.63
C ILE A 4 -1.47 23.82 9.71
N GLN A 5 -0.25 23.76 10.22
CA GLN A 5 0.96 24.01 9.43
C GLN A 5 1.82 22.75 9.40
N GLY A 6 2.14 22.28 8.20
CA GLY A 6 3.03 21.12 8.02
C GLY A 6 2.52 19.80 8.62
N GLY A 7 1.21 19.68 8.87
CA GLY A 7 0.61 18.50 9.52
C GLY A 7 0.45 18.63 11.03
N ASN A 8 0.90 19.73 11.63
CA ASN A 8 0.75 20.01 13.05
C ASN A 8 -0.40 21.00 13.28
N LEU A 9 -1.31 20.64 14.17
CA LEU A 9 -2.29 21.56 14.73
C LEU A 9 -1.61 22.35 15.86
N GLU A 10 -1.48 23.66 15.70
CA GLU A 10 -1.00 24.54 16.76
C GLU A 10 -2.18 25.31 17.38
N VAL A 11 -2.38 25.16 18.70
CA VAL A 11 -3.44 25.87 19.44
C VAL A 11 -2.83 26.61 20.62
N VAL A 12 -2.91 27.94 20.59
CA VAL A 12 -2.58 28.78 21.74
C VAL A 12 -3.82 28.94 22.61
N LEU A 13 -3.75 28.43 23.84
CA LEU A 13 -4.79 28.59 24.87
C LEU A 13 -4.40 29.75 25.78
N ALA A 14 -5.27 30.77 25.89
CA ALA A 14 -4.96 31.99 26.64
C ALA A 14 -4.84 31.75 28.15
N GLU A 15 -5.63 30.84 28.71
CA GLU A 15 -5.52 30.41 30.11
C GLU A 15 -6.10 29.00 30.27
N VAL A 16 -5.48 28.17 31.11
CA VAL A 16 -6.03 26.90 31.59
C VAL A 16 -6.06 26.97 33.12
N SER A 17 -7.23 27.19 33.70
CA SER A 17 -7.36 27.37 35.15
C SER A 17 -7.27 26.03 35.89
N ALA A 18 -6.65 26.04 37.07
CA ALA A 18 -6.47 24.85 37.89
C ALA A 18 -7.81 24.13 38.17
N GLY A 19 -7.84 22.82 37.93
CA GLY A 19 -9.05 21.99 38.11
C GLY A 19 -10.06 22.07 36.96
N ASN A 20 -9.86 22.91 35.95
CA ASN A 20 -10.74 23.07 34.80
C ASN A 20 -10.00 22.71 33.51
N PRO A 21 -10.05 21.45 33.05
CA PRO A 21 -9.37 21.05 31.82
C PRO A 21 -10.00 21.72 30.60
N VAL A 22 -9.17 22.07 29.61
CA VAL A 22 -9.61 22.50 28.28
C VAL A 22 -9.51 21.33 27.32
N GLU A 23 -10.55 21.12 26.51
CA GLU A 23 -10.61 20.05 25.53
C GLU A 23 -10.34 20.58 24.11
N VAL A 24 -9.49 19.87 23.36
CA VAL A 24 -9.24 20.10 21.93
C VAL A 24 -9.63 18.83 21.17
N ARG A 25 -10.52 18.96 20.17
CA ARG A 25 -10.95 17.86 19.29
C ARG A 25 -10.73 18.22 17.83
N PHE A 26 -10.29 17.23 17.06
CA PHE A 26 -10.16 17.34 15.61
C PHE A 26 -10.46 15.99 14.95
N GLU A 27 -10.78 16.02 13.66
CA GLU A 27 -10.97 14.83 12.84
C GLU A 27 -9.78 14.68 11.88
N ALA A 28 -9.37 13.43 11.63
CA ALA A 28 -8.29 13.10 10.72
C ALA A 28 -8.68 11.88 9.87
N THR A 29 -8.18 11.83 8.65
CA THR A 29 -8.38 10.71 7.73
C THR A 29 -7.06 10.08 7.34
N ILE A 30 -7.07 8.77 7.11
CA ILE A 30 -5.92 8.02 6.61
C ILE A 30 -5.90 8.17 5.09
N ASN A 31 -4.76 8.57 4.54
CA ASN A 31 -4.58 8.64 3.09
C ASN A 31 -4.13 7.29 2.49
N GLN A 32 -4.23 7.14 1.18
CA GLN A 32 -3.91 5.89 0.47
C GLN A 32 -2.42 5.50 0.52
N GLU A 33 -1.53 6.43 0.86
CA GLU A 33 -0.08 6.19 0.98
C GLU A 33 0.30 5.58 2.34
N ALA A 34 -0.62 5.58 3.31
CA ALA A 34 -0.37 5.08 4.65
C ALA A 34 -0.10 3.56 4.67
N SER A 35 0.86 3.16 5.50
CA SER A 35 1.21 1.77 5.74
C SER A 35 1.83 1.61 7.12
N GLY A 36 1.67 0.43 7.73
CA GLY A 36 2.29 0.11 9.01
C GLY A 36 1.56 0.76 10.19
N ASP A 37 2.30 0.96 11.27
CA ASP A 37 1.79 1.57 12.49
C ASP A 37 1.92 3.11 12.40
N LEU A 38 0.82 3.82 12.64
CA LEU A 38 0.73 5.27 12.61
C LEU A 38 0.51 5.80 14.02
N THR A 39 1.49 6.51 14.55
CA THR A 39 1.42 7.12 15.88
C THR A 39 1.20 8.63 15.77
N ASN A 40 0.36 9.17 16.65
CA ASN A 40 0.19 10.60 16.84
C ASN A 40 0.53 10.96 18.29
N ILE A 41 1.31 12.03 18.50
CA ILE A 41 1.75 12.51 19.82
C ILE A 41 1.29 13.96 19.95
N ALA A 42 0.68 14.31 21.09
CA ALA A 42 0.37 15.69 21.44
C ALA A 42 1.43 16.24 22.41
N VAL A 43 1.78 17.52 22.25
CA VAL A 43 2.75 18.22 23.11
C VAL A 43 2.07 19.44 23.72
N GLY A 44 2.08 19.52 25.06
CA GLY A 44 1.67 20.70 25.83
C GLY A 44 2.87 21.47 26.35
N LYS A 45 2.84 22.80 26.21
CA LYS A 45 3.91 23.70 26.66
C LYS A 45 3.36 24.76 27.62
N THR A 46 4.13 25.09 28.65
CA THR A 46 3.86 26.24 29.53
C THR A 46 5.00 27.23 29.45
N ASP A 47 4.73 28.51 29.70
CA ASP A 47 5.77 29.54 29.68
C ASP A 47 6.89 29.22 30.70
N GLY A 48 8.13 29.13 30.20
CA GLY A 48 9.32 28.78 30.97
C GLY A 48 9.37 27.37 31.59
N GLY A 49 8.44 26.47 31.23
CA GLY A 49 8.41 25.09 31.73
C GLY A 49 8.87 24.04 30.71
N ASP A 50 9.05 22.81 31.16
CA ASP A 50 9.35 21.67 30.30
C ASP A 50 8.13 21.23 29.49
N ASP A 51 8.36 20.81 28.24
CA ASP A 51 7.35 20.19 27.38
C ASP A 51 6.79 18.91 28.01
N LYS A 52 5.50 18.68 27.81
CA LYS A 52 4.79 17.45 28.22
C LYS A 52 4.20 16.78 27.00
N GLU A 53 4.51 15.49 26.82
CA GLU A 53 4.02 14.70 25.69
C GLU A 53 3.02 13.63 26.14
N THR A 54 2.06 13.31 25.29
CA THR A 54 1.24 12.11 25.47
C THR A 54 2.02 10.85 25.11
N ASP A 55 1.63 9.70 25.64
CA ASP A 55 2.09 8.44 25.08
C ASP A 55 1.60 8.29 23.63
N GLY A 56 2.43 7.68 22.79
CA GLY A 56 2.11 7.39 21.39
C GLY A 56 1.50 6.00 21.19
N GLU A 57 1.12 5.32 22.27
CA GLU A 57 0.97 3.84 22.29
C GLU A 57 -0.34 3.33 21.66
N ASN A 58 -1.28 4.20 21.30
CA ASN A 58 -2.54 3.83 20.63
C ASN A 58 -2.55 4.19 19.14
N GLY A 59 -1.46 3.88 18.44
CA GLY A 59 -1.35 4.11 17.01
C GLY A 59 -2.34 3.31 16.16
N MET A 60 -2.73 3.85 15.01
CA MET A 60 -3.57 3.14 14.04
C MET A 60 -2.71 2.23 13.18
N LYS A 61 -3.09 0.95 13.04
CA LYS A 61 -2.42 0.03 12.12
C LYS A 61 -3.10 0.00 10.75
N VAL A 62 -2.33 0.27 9.70
CA VAL A 62 -2.78 0.28 8.31
C VAL A 62 -2.06 -0.82 7.54
N SER A 63 -2.79 -1.83 7.08
CA SER A 63 -2.23 -3.00 6.39
C SER A 63 -2.74 -3.11 4.95
N PRO A 64 -1.93 -3.61 4.01
CA PRO A 64 -2.40 -3.86 2.65
C PRO A 64 -3.43 -4.99 2.61
N LYS A 65 -4.21 -5.05 1.52
CA LYS A 65 -5.20 -6.11 1.25
C LYS A 65 -4.86 -6.80 -0.07
N PRO A 66 -3.81 -7.63 -0.10
CA PRO A 66 -3.31 -8.20 -1.34
C PRO A 66 -4.30 -9.18 -1.96
N SER A 67 -4.40 -9.15 -3.28
CA SER A 67 -5.11 -10.14 -4.09
C SER A 67 -4.28 -10.48 -5.32
N ILE A 68 -4.19 -11.77 -5.65
CA ILE A 68 -3.47 -12.27 -6.80
C ILE A 68 -4.33 -13.30 -7.54
N THR A 69 -4.44 -13.15 -8.85
CA THR A 69 -5.11 -14.13 -9.72
C THR A 69 -4.20 -14.53 -10.87
N LYS A 70 -4.38 -15.75 -11.38
CA LYS A 70 -3.70 -16.24 -12.57
C LYS A 70 -4.70 -16.86 -13.51
N THR A 71 -4.62 -16.49 -14.78
CA THR A 71 -5.47 -17.04 -15.84
C THR A 71 -4.63 -17.48 -17.03
N ALA A 72 -5.15 -18.44 -17.79
CA ALA A 72 -4.62 -18.80 -19.11
C ALA A 72 -5.59 -18.33 -20.19
N SER A 73 -5.07 -17.90 -21.34
CA SER A 73 -5.90 -17.42 -22.45
C SER A 73 -6.80 -18.50 -23.08
N VAL A 74 -6.53 -19.77 -22.80
CA VAL A 74 -7.31 -20.92 -23.26
C VAL A 74 -7.44 -21.95 -22.13
N ALA A 75 -8.54 -22.71 -22.11
CA ALA A 75 -8.73 -23.81 -21.17
C ALA A 75 -7.99 -25.10 -21.59
N LYS A 76 -7.67 -25.22 -22.89
CA LYS A 76 -6.98 -26.36 -23.49
C LYS A 76 -6.08 -25.84 -24.63
N ALA A 77 -4.84 -26.31 -24.68
CA ALA A 77 -3.90 -26.02 -25.76
C ALA A 77 -3.43 -27.34 -26.40
N LYS A 78 -3.13 -27.34 -27.70
CA LYS A 78 -2.53 -28.48 -28.39
C LYS A 78 -1.00 -28.40 -28.33
N LEU A 79 -0.35 -29.52 -28.64
CA LEU A 79 1.10 -29.58 -28.71
C LEU A 79 1.64 -28.56 -29.74
N GLY A 80 2.56 -27.72 -29.31
CA GLY A 80 3.19 -26.68 -30.13
C GLY A 80 2.43 -25.35 -30.21
N GLU A 81 1.20 -25.26 -29.69
CA GLU A 81 0.48 -24.00 -29.64
C GLU A 81 1.02 -23.09 -28.52
N THR A 82 1.03 -21.78 -28.80
CA THR A 82 1.34 -20.77 -27.79
C THR A 82 0.05 -20.25 -27.18
N TYR A 83 0.06 -20.07 -25.87
CA TYR A 83 -1.01 -19.42 -25.12
C TYR A 83 -0.38 -18.49 -24.07
N ARG A 84 -1.18 -17.62 -23.49
CA ARG A 84 -0.71 -16.59 -22.55
C ARG A 84 -1.17 -16.91 -21.14
N TYR A 85 -0.27 -16.79 -20.17
CA TYR A 85 -0.64 -16.62 -18.77
C TYR A 85 -0.73 -15.13 -18.44
N THR A 86 -1.74 -14.76 -17.67
CA THR A 86 -1.88 -13.42 -17.09
C THR A 86 -1.92 -13.55 -15.58
N ILE A 87 -1.01 -12.87 -14.88
CA ILE A 87 -1.01 -12.74 -13.42
C ILE A 87 -1.45 -11.32 -13.10
N GLU A 88 -2.53 -11.19 -12.35
CA GLU A 88 -3.05 -9.90 -11.90
C GLU A 88 -2.80 -9.76 -10.40
N VAL A 89 -2.15 -8.67 -10.00
CA VAL A 89 -1.86 -8.35 -8.60
C VAL A 89 -2.56 -7.04 -8.27
N SER A 90 -3.34 -7.02 -7.19
CA SER A 90 -4.11 -5.86 -6.77
C SER A 90 -4.08 -5.67 -5.25
N ASN A 91 -4.43 -4.46 -4.82
CA ASN A 91 -4.59 -4.11 -3.42
C ASN A 91 -6.03 -3.66 -3.18
N GLY A 92 -6.76 -4.42 -2.38
CA GLY A 92 -8.21 -4.28 -2.21
C GLY A 92 -8.63 -3.00 -1.49
N LYS A 93 -9.90 -2.65 -1.64
CA LYS A 93 -10.55 -1.46 -1.07
C LYS A 93 -10.29 -1.27 0.42
N GLY A 94 -9.87 -0.07 0.83
CA GLY A 94 -9.49 0.25 2.20
C GLY A 94 -8.24 -0.50 2.68
N GLY A 95 -7.37 -0.92 1.77
CA GLY A 95 -6.03 -1.43 2.07
C GLY A 95 -5.00 -0.31 2.09
N GLY A 96 -4.06 -0.37 3.01
CA GLY A 96 -2.89 0.52 3.02
C GLY A 96 -1.94 0.27 1.86
N LYS A 97 -0.97 1.17 1.65
CA LYS A 97 0.08 1.02 0.65
C LYS A 97 0.82 -0.31 0.82
N TRP A 98 0.89 -1.09 -0.25
CA TRP A 98 1.66 -2.33 -0.33
C TRP A 98 2.98 -2.05 -1.04
N GLN A 99 4.11 -2.29 -0.38
CA GLN A 99 5.45 -2.02 -0.93
C GLN A 99 6.22 -3.34 -1.18
N ALA A 100 7.20 -3.28 -2.08
CA ALA A 100 8.14 -4.38 -2.36
C ALA A 100 7.43 -5.70 -2.69
N ILE A 101 6.56 -5.66 -3.69
CA ILE A 101 5.66 -6.76 -4.03
C ILE A 101 6.44 -7.80 -4.85
N ALA A 102 6.78 -8.93 -4.24
CA ALA A 102 7.41 -10.04 -4.93
C ALA A 102 6.37 -10.90 -5.67
N VAL A 103 6.60 -11.14 -6.96
CA VAL A 103 5.78 -12.04 -7.80
C VAL A 103 6.67 -13.15 -8.33
N GLN A 104 6.26 -14.39 -8.14
CA GLN A 104 6.96 -15.57 -8.63
C GLN A 104 5.98 -16.53 -9.31
N ASP A 105 6.39 -17.10 -10.44
CA ASP A 105 5.63 -18.12 -11.15
C ASP A 105 6.55 -19.18 -11.76
N SER A 106 6.23 -20.46 -11.56
CA SER A 106 6.97 -21.58 -12.13
C SER A 106 6.13 -22.29 -13.19
N LEU A 107 6.67 -22.43 -14.39
CA LEU A 107 6.03 -23.18 -15.45
C LEU A 107 6.06 -24.68 -15.14
N PRO A 108 4.95 -25.40 -15.36
CA PRO A 108 4.91 -26.84 -15.17
C PRO A 108 5.74 -27.56 -16.24
N ALA A 109 6.12 -28.81 -15.95
CA ALA A 109 6.82 -29.66 -16.92
C ALA A 109 6.04 -29.76 -18.24
N GLY A 110 6.76 -29.68 -19.37
CA GLY A 110 6.17 -29.69 -20.71
C GLY A 110 5.68 -28.33 -21.21
N VAL A 111 5.70 -27.27 -20.38
CA VAL A 111 5.45 -25.89 -20.81
C VAL A 111 6.78 -25.15 -20.86
N ARG A 112 7.00 -24.43 -21.96
CA ARG A 112 8.22 -23.64 -22.18
C ARG A 112 7.88 -22.17 -22.32
N TYR A 113 8.65 -21.33 -21.65
CA TYR A 113 8.60 -19.89 -21.84
C TYR A 113 8.93 -19.51 -23.30
N VAL A 114 8.22 -18.53 -23.83
CA VAL A 114 8.50 -17.91 -25.13
C VAL A 114 9.34 -16.66 -24.87
N SER A 115 10.56 -16.60 -25.39
CA SER A 115 11.48 -15.47 -25.15
C SER A 115 10.87 -14.13 -25.57
N ASP A 116 11.26 -13.07 -24.86
CA ASP A 116 10.85 -11.68 -25.11
C ASP A 116 9.32 -11.45 -25.05
N SER A 117 8.57 -12.36 -24.43
CA SER A 117 7.11 -12.29 -24.39
C SER A 117 6.55 -11.72 -23.08
N THR A 118 7.37 -11.64 -22.04
CA THR A 118 6.94 -11.12 -20.74
C THR A 118 6.69 -9.62 -20.81
N LYS A 119 5.54 -9.21 -20.28
CA LYS A 119 5.17 -7.81 -20.14
C LYS A 119 4.69 -7.52 -18.73
N VAL A 120 5.10 -6.39 -18.18
CA VAL A 120 4.59 -5.84 -16.93
C VAL A 120 3.87 -4.55 -17.28
N ASN A 121 2.58 -4.45 -16.95
CA ASN A 121 1.72 -3.31 -17.33
C ASN A 121 1.77 -2.94 -18.83
N GLY A 122 1.93 -3.94 -19.70
CA GLY A 122 2.00 -3.77 -21.16
C GLY A 122 3.40 -3.48 -21.72
N GLU A 123 4.34 -3.08 -20.87
CA GLU A 123 5.73 -2.82 -21.23
C GLU A 123 6.53 -4.12 -21.24
N ALA A 124 7.37 -4.29 -22.27
CA ALA A 124 8.24 -5.45 -22.36
C ALA A 124 9.34 -5.36 -21.30
N VAL A 125 9.67 -6.49 -20.68
CA VAL A 125 10.75 -6.61 -19.70
C VAL A 125 11.80 -7.61 -20.19
N SER A 126 13.02 -7.51 -19.64
CA SER A 126 14.10 -8.43 -19.95
C SER A 126 13.78 -9.86 -19.49
N ASP A 127 14.27 -10.84 -20.23
CA ASP A 127 14.18 -12.26 -19.88
C ASP A 127 15.11 -12.67 -18.71
N GLU A 128 15.93 -11.75 -18.19
CA GLU A 128 16.86 -12.03 -17.09
C GLU A 128 16.18 -12.56 -15.81
N ASP A 129 14.95 -12.16 -15.56
CA ASP A 129 14.12 -12.60 -14.43
C ASP A 129 13.63 -14.06 -14.58
N TRP A 130 13.79 -14.66 -15.76
CA TRP A 130 13.53 -16.08 -15.98
C TRP A 130 14.75 -16.94 -15.66
N LYS A 131 14.59 -17.86 -14.70
CA LYS A 131 15.60 -18.86 -14.32
C LYS A 131 14.97 -20.24 -14.29
N ALA A 132 15.47 -21.16 -15.13
CA ALA A 132 15.05 -22.57 -15.16
C ALA A 132 13.52 -22.79 -15.23
N GLY A 133 12.80 -21.97 -15.99
CA GLY A 133 11.34 -22.06 -16.12
C GLY A 133 10.54 -21.37 -15.02
N THR A 134 11.21 -20.62 -14.14
CA THR A 134 10.59 -19.78 -13.12
C THR A 134 10.84 -18.32 -13.42
N TYR A 135 9.79 -17.51 -13.39
CA TYR A 135 9.85 -16.05 -13.39
C TYR A 135 9.79 -15.55 -11.96
N ALA A 136 10.65 -14.59 -11.60
CA ALA A 136 10.58 -13.91 -10.31
C ALA A 136 10.93 -12.43 -10.49
N THR A 137 10.08 -11.54 -10.00
CA THR A 137 10.29 -10.09 -10.10
C THR A 137 9.75 -9.36 -8.88
N THR A 138 10.11 -8.09 -8.72
CA THR A 138 9.56 -7.20 -7.69
C THR A 138 8.86 -6.01 -8.35
N LEU A 139 7.60 -5.79 -7.99
CA LEU A 139 6.86 -4.57 -8.34
C LEU A 139 7.08 -3.52 -7.24
N GLY A 140 7.01 -2.24 -7.61
CA GLY A 140 7.24 -1.12 -6.69
C GLY A 140 6.24 -1.08 -5.54
N SER A 141 5.18 -0.30 -5.68
CA SER A 141 4.11 -0.24 -4.69
C SER A 141 2.74 -0.15 -5.31
N LEU A 142 1.73 -0.69 -4.62
CA LEU A 142 0.32 -0.54 -4.96
C LEU A 142 -0.41 0.15 -3.81
N THR A 143 -1.05 1.27 -4.12
CA THR A 143 -2.14 1.82 -3.30
C THR A 143 -3.43 1.06 -3.59
N GLU A 144 -4.51 1.42 -2.89
CA GLU A 144 -5.85 0.89 -3.18
C GLU A 144 -6.14 0.93 -4.69
N THR A 145 -6.45 -0.22 -5.26
CA THR A 145 -6.91 -0.33 -6.64
C THR A 145 -8.43 -0.11 -6.64
N GLU A 146 -8.88 1.03 -7.18
CA GLU A 146 -10.30 1.20 -7.48
C GLU A 146 -10.69 0.16 -8.54
N LYS A 147 -11.65 -0.72 -8.23
CA LYS A 147 -12.32 -1.47 -9.30
C LYS A 147 -13.02 -0.43 -10.16
N ASN A 148 -12.65 -0.33 -11.44
CA ASN A 148 -13.49 0.33 -12.43
C ASN A 148 -14.78 -0.50 -12.56
N ASP A 149 -15.78 -0.19 -11.74
CA ASP A 149 -17.13 -0.79 -11.82
C ASP A 149 -17.92 -0.31 -13.07
N ASP A 150 -17.30 0.46 -13.96
CA ASP A 150 -17.92 1.07 -15.17
C ASP A 150 -17.57 0.32 -16.47
N GLN A 151 -17.72 -1.00 -16.51
CA GLN A 151 -17.82 -1.73 -17.78
C GLN A 151 -18.92 -2.81 -17.68
N LEU A 152 -20.17 -2.37 -17.82
CA LEU A 152 -21.32 -3.20 -18.22
C LEU A 152 -21.92 -2.62 -19.52
#